data_AF-A0A497RTK4-F1
#
_entry.id   AF-A0A497RTK4-F1
#
_cell.length_a   1.000
_cell.length_b   1.000
_cell.length_c   1.000
_cell.angle_alpha   90.00
_cell.angle_beta   90.00
_cell.angle_gamma   90.00
#
_symmetry.space_group_name_H-M   'P 1'
#
loop_
_entity.id
_entity.type
_entity.pdbx_description
1 polymer ?
#
loop_
_entity_poly.entity_id
_entity_poly.type
_entity_poly.pdbx_seq_one_letter_code
_entity_poly.pdbx_strand_id
1 'polypeptide(L)'
;MMSLDELIANLESLIGQMEYVKDGDFVFARHPNLFVDWLEDAITVCKELYERFKTKTGTTLPNVEEWLSMAERRHGFTRKVKFGDIVLTKDHNLIIDIMKPLELALREMEENL
;
A
#
# COMPACT_ATOMS: atom_id res chain seq x y z
N MET A 1 8.02 16.79 4.87
CA MET A 1 7.62 15.40 5.13
C MET A 1 6.24 15.48 5.75
N MET A 2 5.24 14.79 5.19
CA MET A 2 3.88 14.81 5.75
C MET A 2 3.86 14.13 7.11
N SER A 3 2.99 14.56 8.01
CA SER A 3 2.75 13.88 9.28
C SER A 3 1.99 12.57 9.06
N LEU A 4 2.04 11.66 10.05
CA LEU A 4 1.27 10.41 9.99
C LEU A 4 -0.23 10.66 9.81
N ASP A 5 -0.79 11.66 10.49
CA ASP A 5 -2.21 12.00 10.40
C ASP A 5 -2.57 12.51 9.01
N GLU A 6 -1.69 13.30 8.38
CA GLU A 6 -1.86 13.74 7.00
C GLU A 6 -1.79 12.58 6.00
N LEU A 7 -0.90 11.60 6.22
CA LEU A 7 -0.80 10.40 5.40
C LEU A 7 -2.05 9.53 5.53
N ILE A 8 -2.56 9.32 6.75
CA ILE A 8 -3.79 8.56 6.99
C ILE A 8 -4.99 9.26 6.31
N ALA A 9 -5.11 10.58 6.47
CA ALA A 9 -6.15 11.35 5.80
C ALA A 9 -6.05 11.24 4.26
N ASN A 10 -4.83 11.18 3.71
CA ASN A 10 -4.65 10.98 2.27
C ASN A 10 -5.05 9.56 1.82
N LEU A 11 -4.72 8.53 2.60
CA LEU A 11 -5.18 7.15 2.36
C LEU A 11 -6.70 7.06 2.32
N GLU A 12 -7.38 7.67 3.29
CA GLU A 12 -8.85 7.72 3.34
C GLU A 12 -9.44 8.45 2.14
N SER A 13 -8.86 9.59 1.76
CA SER A 13 -9.24 10.35 0.58
C SER A 13 -9.09 9.54 -0.72
N LEU A 14 -7.99 8.81 -0.87
CA LEU A 14 -7.73 7.95 -2.03
C LEU A 14 -8.71 6.79 -2.10
N ILE A 15 -9.02 6.12 -0.97
CA ILE A 15 -10.06 5.07 -0.91
C ILE A 15 -11.42 5.63 -1.31
N GLY A 16 -11.78 6.82 -0.83
CA GLY A 16 -13.06 7.47 -1.17
C GLY A 16 -13.23 7.78 -2.66
N GLN A 17 -12.14 7.81 -3.42
CA GLN A 17 -12.14 8.00 -4.88
C GLN A 17 -12.15 6.68 -5.66
N MET A 18 -11.92 5.53 -5.00
CA MET A 18 -11.94 4.22 -5.66
C MET A 18 -13.37 3.82 -6.00
N GLU A 19 -13.57 3.34 -7.24
CA GLU A 19 -14.88 2.95 -7.75
C GLU A 19 -14.89 1.44 -8.03
N TYR A 20 -15.97 0.75 -7.63
CA TYR A 20 -16.24 -0.61 -8.11
C TYR A 20 -16.58 -0.56 -9.60
N VAL A 21 -16.02 -1.50 -10.38
CA VAL A 21 -16.33 -1.66 -11.80
C VAL A 21 -17.08 -2.97 -12.02
N LYS A 22 -17.92 -3.01 -13.05
CA LYS A 22 -18.62 -4.21 -13.53
C LYS A 22 -18.30 -4.48 -15.00
N ASP A 23 -18.65 -5.68 -15.44
CA ASP A 23 -18.52 -6.07 -16.84
C ASP A 23 -19.25 -5.08 -17.76
N GLY A 24 -18.53 -4.57 -18.76
CA GLY A 24 -19.03 -3.56 -19.70
C GLY A 24 -18.80 -2.11 -19.28
N ASP A 25 -18.25 -1.83 -18.09
CA ASP A 25 -17.89 -0.47 -17.70
C ASP A 25 -16.67 0.05 -18.48
N PHE A 26 -16.66 1.37 -18.71
CA PHE A 26 -15.47 2.06 -19.19
C PHE A 26 -14.49 2.28 -18.03
N VAL A 27 -13.38 1.56 -18.03
CA VAL A 27 -12.31 1.73 -17.04
C VAL A 27 -11.40 2.88 -17.47
N PHE A 28 -11.40 3.97 -16.70
CA PHE A 28 -10.49 5.09 -16.89
C PHE A 28 -9.14 4.80 -16.24
N ALA A 29 -8.05 5.36 -16.80
CA ALA A 29 -6.71 5.23 -16.25
C ALA A 29 -6.60 5.65 -14.77
N ARG A 30 -7.44 6.60 -14.33
CA ARG A 30 -7.51 7.01 -12.92
C ARG A 30 -7.85 5.86 -11.98
N HIS A 31 -8.70 4.90 -12.38
CA HIS A 31 -9.17 3.82 -11.48
C HIS A 31 -8.01 2.91 -11.03
N PRO A 32 -7.20 2.32 -11.93
CA PRO A 32 -6.03 1.54 -11.52
C PRO A 32 -4.92 2.41 -10.89
N ASN A 33 -4.75 3.65 -11.34
CA ASN A 33 -3.68 4.53 -10.82
C ASN A 33 -3.90 4.92 -9.36
N LEU A 34 -5.15 5.06 -8.91
CA LEU A 34 -5.48 5.33 -7.50
C LEU A 34 -4.95 4.23 -6.57
N PHE A 35 -4.93 2.97 -7.00
CA PHE A 35 -4.33 1.90 -6.18
C PHE A 35 -2.82 2.08 -6.04
N VAL A 36 -2.12 2.48 -7.11
CA VAL A 36 -0.67 2.69 -7.06
C VAL A 36 -0.31 3.82 -6.09
N ASP A 37 -1.07 4.91 -6.15
CA ASP A 37 -0.90 6.06 -5.26
C ASP A 37 -1.20 5.68 -3.80
N TRP A 38 -2.29 4.96 -3.58
CA TRP A 38 -2.65 4.48 -2.23
C TRP A 38 -1.59 3.55 -1.63
N LEU A 39 -0.99 2.67 -2.42
CA LEU A 39 0.03 1.74 -1.93
C LEU A 39 1.31 2.45 -1.48
N GLU A 40 1.70 3.54 -2.14
CA GLU A 40 2.88 4.33 -1.76
C GLU A 40 2.71 4.91 -0.35
N ASP A 41 1.56 5.54 -0.10
CA ASP A 41 1.22 6.07 1.20
C ASP A 41 1.08 4.97 2.26
N ALA A 42 0.49 3.83 1.90
CA ALA A 42 0.27 2.73 2.84
C ALA A 42 1.59 2.13 3.32
N ILE A 43 2.56 1.95 2.42
CA ILE A 43 3.92 1.51 2.77
C ILE A 43 4.57 2.52 3.72
N THR A 44 4.43 3.81 3.43
CA THR A 44 5.03 4.88 4.24
C THR A 44 4.45 4.90 5.65
N VAL A 45 3.12 4.80 5.77
CA VAL A 45 2.41 4.70 7.04
C VAL A 45 2.85 3.47 7.84
N CYS A 46 2.94 2.29 7.21
CA CYS A 46 3.36 1.08 7.92
C CYS A 46 4.81 1.17 8.43
N LYS A 47 5.71 1.78 7.67
CA LYS A 47 7.09 2.04 8.12
C LYS A 47 7.14 2.99 9.31
N GLU A 48 6.40 4.09 9.27
CA GLU A 48 6.31 5.05 10.37
C GLU A 48 5.71 4.40 11.63
N LEU A 49 4.67 3.58 11.47
CA LEU A 49 4.09 2.80 12.58
C LEU A 49 5.12 1.84 13.20
N TYR A 50 5.97 1.20 12.39
CA TYR A 50 7.02 0.33 12.90
C TYR A 50 8.12 1.10 13.65
N GLU A 51 8.50 2.30 13.21
CA GLU A 51 9.42 3.16 13.97
C GLU A 51 8.84 3.56 15.33
N ARG A 52 7.54 3.88 15.38
CA ARG A 52 6.82 4.17 16.63
C ARG A 52 6.73 2.94 17.53
N PHE A 53 6.47 1.77 16.96
CA PHE A 53 6.49 0.50 17.68
C PHE A 53 7.85 0.27 18.35
N LYS A 54 8.95 0.33 17.59
CA LYS A 54 10.32 0.16 18.12
C LYS A 54 10.63 1.16 19.23
N THR A 55 10.22 2.41 19.06
CA THR A 55 10.40 3.46 20.06
C THR A 55 9.62 3.18 21.35
N LYS A 56 8.41 2.63 21.22
CA LYS A 56 7.53 2.31 22.36
C LYS A 56 7.97 1.06 23.12
N THR A 57 8.31 -0.02 22.41
CA THR A 57 8.57 -1.34 23.00
C THR A 57 10.05 -1.60 23.26
N GLY A 58 10.96 -0.90 22.56
CA GLY A 58 12.40 -1.15 22.59
C GLY A 58 12.82 -2.41 21.83
N THR A 59 11.91 -3.05 21.09
CA THR A 59 12.13 -4.33 20.41
C THR A 59 12.06 -4.18 18.89
N THR A 60 12.86 -4.96 18.17
CA THR A 60 12.78 -5.10 16.70
C THR A 60 12.15 -6.43 16.32
N LEU A 61 11.50 -6.45 15.16
CA LEU A 61 10.82 -7.61 14.59
C LEU A 61 11.38 -7.87 13.18
N PRO A 62 12.36 -8.78 13.02
CA PRO A 62 13.01 -9.02 11.72
C PRO A 62 12.03 -9.39 10.59
N ASN A 63 10.95 -10.11 10.91
CA ASN A 63 9.90 -10.45 9.94
C ASN A 63 9.18 -9.20 9.42
N VAL A 64 8.89 -8.23 10.29
CA VAL A 64 8.27 -6.95 9.91
C VAL A 64 9.18 -6.19 8.96
N GLU A 65 10.48 -6.13 9.24
CA GLU A 65 11.47 -5.49 8.37
C GLU A 65 11.53 -6.13 6.98
N GLU A 66 11.51 -7.47 6.94
CA GLU A 66 11.49 -8.22 5.68
C GLU A 66 10.21 -7.93 4.88
N TRP A 67 9.05 -7.95 5.51
CA TRP A 67 7.76 -7.71 4.84
C TRP A 67 7.62 -6.27 4.35
N LEU A 68 8.05 -5.28 5.12
CA LEU A 68 8.06 -3.87 4.68
C LEU A 68 9.02 -3.66 3.50
N SER A 69 10.21 -4.26 3.55
CA SER A 69 11.17 -4.25 2.43
C SER A 69 10.62 -4.97 1.19
N MET A 70 9.88 -6.05 1.38
CA MET A 70 9.22 -6.80 0.30
C MET A 70 8.12 -5.98 -0.36
N ALA A 71 7.27 -5.30 0.42
CA ALA A 71 6.22 -4.42 -0.08
C ALA A 71 6.80 -3.26 -0.90
N GLU A 72 7.84 -2.58 -0.38
CA GLU A 72 8.51 -1.48 -1.08
C GLU A 72 9.14 -1.94 -2.41
N ARG A 73 9.88 -3.05 -2.40
CA ARG A 73 10.47 -3.59 -3.64
C ARG A 73 9.40 -3.94 -4.67
N ARG A 74 8.28 -4.51 -4.23
CA ARG A 74 7.15 -4.87 -5.11
C ARG A 74 6.45 -3.64 -5.68
N HIS A 75 6.29 -2.60 -4.88
CA HIS A 75 5.76 -1.31 -5.34
C HIS A 75 6.59 -0.71 -6.46
N GLY A 76 7.92 -0.87 -6.43
CA GLY A 76 8.80 -0.46 -7.53
C GLY A 76 8.54 -1.12 -8.89
N PHE A 77 7.79 -2.23 -8.94
CA PHE A 77 7.35 -2.86 -10.20
C PHE A 77 5.95 -2.44 -10.65
N THR A 78 5.23 -1.68 -9.82
CA THR A 78 3.95 -1.10 -10.22
C THR A 78 4.16 -0.03 -11.28
N ARG A 79 3.11 0.24 -12.03
CA ARG A 79 3.12 1.29 -13.05
C ARG A 79 1.77 1.97 -13.07
N LYS A 80 1.79 3.28 -13.36
CA LYS A 80 0.57 3.96 -13.78
C LYS A 80 0.27 3.62 -15.24
N VAL A 81 -1.01 3.52 -15.57
CA VAL A 81 -1.50 3.30 -16.92
C VAL A 81 -2.01 4.62 -17.52
N LYS A 82 -2.00 4.72 -18.85
CA LYS A 82 -2.60 5.83 -19.61
C LYS A 82 -3.71 5.33 -20.54
N PHE A 83 -4.44 6.27 -21.15
CA PHE A 83 -5.47 5.93 -22.14
C PHE A 83 -4.89 5.07 -23.28
N GLY A 84 -5.58 3.99 -23.61
CA GLY A 84 -5.16 3.02 -24.63
C GLY A 84 -4.19 1.94 -24.13
N ASP A 85 -3.72 2.01 -22.88
CA ASP A 85 -2.93 0.92 -22.30
C ASP A 85 -3.81 -0.29 -21.99
N ILE A 86 -3.25 -1.48 -22.20
CA ILE A 86 -3.84 -2.73 -21.72
C ILE A 86 -3.45 -2.91 -20.26
N VAL A 87 -4.43 -3.15 -19.40
CA VAL A 87 -4.21 -3.59 -18.01
C VAL A 87 -3.88 -5.08 -18.04
N LEU A 88 -2.71 -5.43 -17.52
CA LEU A 88 -2.21 -6.79 -17.50
C LEU A 88 -2.51 -7.42 -16.14
N THR A 89 -2.60 -8.75 -16.09
CA THR A 89 -2.80 -9.49 -14.83
C THR A 89 -1.77 -9.12 -13.76
N LYS A 90 -0.52 -8.83 -14.16
CA LYS A 90 0.53 -8.40 -13.24
C LYS A 90 0.20 -7.07 -12.53
N ASP A 91 -0.50 -6.16 -13.19
CA ASP A 91 -0.81 -4.84 -12.63
C ASP A 91 -1.81 -4.98 -11.47
N HIS A 92 -2.68 -5.98 -11.53
CA HIS A 92 -3.56 -6.35 -10.43
C HIS A 92 -2.84 -7.16 -9.35
N ASN A 93 -2.10 -8.20 -9.74
CA ASN A 93 -1.45 -9.10 -8.78
C ASN A 93 -0.42 -8.37 -7.91
N LEU A 94 0.31 -7.40 -8.47
CA LEU A 94 1.27 -6.61 -7.70
C LEU A 94 0.61 -5.86 -6.54
N ILE A 95 -0.62 -5.36 -6.70
CA ILE A 95 -1.37 -4.72 -5.60
C ILE A 95 -1.50 -5.70 -4.43
N ILE A 96 -1.96 -6.92 -4.72
CA ILE A 96 -2.15 -7.96 -3.70
C ILE A 96 -0.82 -8.40 -3.09
N ASP A 97 0.23 -8.53 -3.91
CA ASP A 97 1.56 -8.90 -3.46
C ASP A 97 2.20 -7.83 -2.58
N ILE A 98 1.76 -6.57 -2.65
CA ILE A 98 2.19 -5.49 -1.75
C ILE A 98 1.34 -5.47 -0.49
N MET A 99 0.01 -5.58 -0.61
CA MET A 99 -0.91 -5.51 0.54
C MET A 99 -0.72 -6.66 1.54
N LYS A 100 -0.46 -7.88 1.07
CA LYS A 100 -0.30 -9.05 1.95
C LYS A 100 0.86 -8.90 2.94
N PRO A 101 2.09 -8.54 2.53
CA PRO A 101 3.17 -8.24 3.47
C PRO A 101 2.83 -7.10 4.44
N LEU A 102 2.15 -6.04 4.00
CA LEU A 102 1.74 -4.95 4.89
C LEU A 102 0.77 -5.43 5.97
N GLU A 103 -0.21 -6.26 5.61
CA GLU A 103 -1.13 -6.89 6.55
C GLU A 103 -0.37 -7.73 7.59
N LEU A 104 0.56 -8.58 7.15
CA LEU A 104 1.37 -9.42 8.05
C LEU A 104 2.22 -8.56 9.01
N ALA A 105 2.83 -7.49 8.50
CA ALA A 105 3.60 -6.55 9.30
C ALA A 105 2.74 -5.89 10.40
N LEU A 106 1.55 -5.41 10.05
CA LEU A 106 0.63 -4.79 11.00
C LEU A 106 0.16 -5.78 12.07
N ARG A 107 -0.21 -7.00 11.68
CA ARG A 107 -0.63 -8.06 12.62
C ARG A 107 0.47 -8.44 13.59
N GLU A 108 1.69 -8.67 13.11
CA GLU A 108 2.83 -9.03 13.97
C GLU A 108 3.17 -7.90 14.95
N MET A 109 3.10 -6.64 14.51
CA MET A 109 3.26 -5.50 15.44
C MET A 109 2.15 -5.49 16.50
N GLU A 110 0.90 -5.76 16.12
CA GLU A 110 -0.25 -5.84 17.04
C GLU A 110 -0.12 -6.96 18.07
N GLU A 111 0.36 -8.13 17.66
CA GLU A 111 0.58 -9.28 18.55
C GLU A 111 1.70 -9.05 19.59
N ASN A 112 2.60 -8.09 19.32
CA ASN A 112 3.75 -7.77 20.16
C ASN A 112 3.64 -6.38 20.86
N LEU A 113 2.45 -5.77 20.90
CA LEU A 113 2.22 -4.37 21.33
C LEU A 113 2.01 -4.12 22.84
#